data_AF-A0A1F3VFX8-F1
#
_entry.id   AF-A0A1F3VFX8-F1
#
_cell.length_a   1.000
_cell.length_b   1.000
_cell.length_c   1.000
_cell.angle_alpha   90.00
_cell.angle_beta   90.00
_cell.angle_gamma   90.00
#
_symmetry.space_group_name_H-M   'P 1'
#
loop_
_entity.id
_entity.type
_entity.pdbx_description
1 polymer ?
#
loop_
_entity_poly.entity_id
_entity_poly.type
_entity_poly.pdbx_seq_one_letter_code
_entity_poly.pdbx_strand_id
1 'polypeptide(L)'
;MEDVKYKVDGRKVLIMKKVAGSFLGIYKKRKSGMNNFKIFIIPILAILVSASTLAGVNLKNGNFYISYTDIKVPGGGHDLEITRTYNSKSADKGWFGVGWGSDYETFLNVGPDGSIVIYENGSGAQTRFTSKESINVEDAAKKIVDAMRKTSELSENVAQDLMKKLKGDEVLRRTYAQKYKVKSEFADGTILYSNVRGIQTVKKHADGFVRSYSDGRSENFNLSGKLIKVSDKNGYSVTLNYNKGNTLESIKDSQGKQLFFEWYPDSKVKNIWSAGDKKTVYKYDGDNLVESLDVEDNVYKYQYDSNHNMTKITYSNLSTLEIAYDRKMQFVSEITTRTGEKTKYSYGSNPQNPQLHYWTEVSKVGKDGKIENDSTNKYEYEMKVRPDGSQYTYRIVTGQPGFETETIYSECCSLPLKITRGKHVTNFEYNDKGLLVKKSSTKGEFVALTYHETFNKITRVVNNDGWTNFEYDKNGNLYKAENGAGKAVLLIYDSQGRITKMVDHEKSTGKKRSLSFIYNALGKPVEISMDNVGKINVVYDNYGEIKKVEPQSGHKMALEVTQAFQSLLSIVKPAGVNLNM
;
A
#
# COMPACT_ATOMS: atom_id res chain seq x y z
N MET A 1 31.27 -35.04 -17.28
CA MET A 1 30.04 -35.28 -18.07
C MET A 1 28.91 -35.22 -17.06
N GLU A 2 27.99 -34.27 -17.02
CA GLU A 2 27.64 -33.11 -17.85
C GLU A 2 27.19 -31.97 -16.93
N ASP A 3 27.29 -30.75 -17.45
CA ASP A 3 26.93 -29.48 -16.82
C ASP A 3 25.41 -29.29 -16.72
N VAL A 4 24.91 -28.78 -15.58
CA VAL A 4 23.73 -27.88 -15.56
C VAL A 4 23.94 -26.78 -14.52
N LYS A 5 24.02 -25.53 -15.00
CA LYS A 5 24.17 -24.29 -14.23
C LYS A 5 22.79 -23.71 -13.90
N TYR A 6 22.56 -23.35 -12.63
CA TYR A 6 21.48 -22.44 -12.24
C TYR A 6 22.07 -21.13 -11.70
N LYS A 7 21.64 -20.02 -12.29
CA LYS A 7 22.01 -18.64 -11.98
C LYS A 7 20.77 -18.00 -11.34
N VAL A 8 20.91 -17.50 -10.11
CA VAL A 8 19.85 -16.77 -9.38
C VAL A 8 20.08 -15.27 -9.58
N ASP A 9 19.11 -14.58 -10.17
CA ASP A 9 19.06 -13.11 -10.24
C ASP A 9 17.87 -12.62 -9.39
N GLY A 10 18.11 -11.57 -8.61
CA GLY A 10 17.18 -11.02 -7.65
C GLY A 10 17.48 -9.54 -7.44
N ARG A 11 16.85 -8.69 -8.27
CA ARG A 11 16.87 -7.23 -8.17
C ARG A 11 15.71 -6.75 -7.29
N LYS A 12 16.05 -6.12 -6.16
CA LYS A 12 15.44 -4.90 -5.59
C LYS A 12 16.12 -4.55 -4.27
N VAL A 13 17.39 -4.15 -4.37
CA VAL A 13 18.13 -3.16 -3.56
C VAL A 13 19.32 -2.80 -4.47
N LEU A 14 19.10 -1.96 -5.47
CA LEU A 14 19.98 -1.92 -6.65
C LEU A 14 20.40 -0.51 -7.03
N ILE A 15 21.20 0.12 -6.17
CA ILE A 15 22.13 1.18 -6.62
C ILE A 15 23.55 0.86 -6.14
N MET A 16 23.74 0.33 -4.94
CA MET A 16 25.10 -0.01 -4.43
C MET A 16 25.56 -1.45 -4.65
N LYS A 17 24.66 -2.42 -4.91
CA LYS A 17 25.05 -3.80 -5.27
C LYS A 17 25.80 -3.88 -6.61
N LYS A 18 25.54 -2.96 -7.56
CA LYS A 18 26.30 -2.90 -8.84
C LYS A 18 27.74 -2.47 -8.64
N VAL A 19 28.00 -1.52 -7.73
CA VAL A 19 29.36 -1.06 -7.43
C VAL A 19 30.18 -2.17 -6.76
N ALA A 20 29.62 -2.88 -5.78
CA ALA A 20 30.31 -4.02 -5.14
C ALA A 20 30.39 -5.29 -6.00
N GLY A 21 29.37 -5.56 -6.83
CA GLY A 21 29.28 -6.75 -7.68
C GLY A 21 30.24 -6.77 -8.86
N SER A 22 30.60 -5.60 -9.40
CA SER A 22 31.57 -5.50 -10.50
C SER A 22 33.03 -5.68 -10.06
N PHE A 23 33.34 -5.58 -8.76
CA PHE A 23 34.70 -5.79 -8.25
C PHE A 23 35.07 -7.24 -7.92
N LEU A 24 34.09 -8.14 -7.84
CA LEU A 24 34.28 -9.56 -7.54
C LEU A 24 34.34 -10.46 -8.78
N GLY A 25 34.16 -9.91 -9.99
CA GLY A 25 34.09 -10.66 -11.25
C GLY A 25 35.42 -11.02 -11.91
N ILE A 26 36.56 -10.57 -11.36
CA ILE A 26 37.90 -10.83 -11.90
C ILE A 26 38.78 -11.30 -10.73
N TYR A 27 39.42 -12.46 -10.88
CA TYR A 27 40.20 -13.26 -9.92
C TYR A 27 39.45 -14.41 -9.20
N LYS A 28 39.94 -15.64 -9.43
CA LYS A 28 39.35 -16.95 -9.09
C LYS A 28 40.26 -17.69 -8.07
N LYS A 29 39.64 -18.56 -7.23
CA LYS A 29 40.20 -19.62 -6.31
C LYS A 29 40.96 -19.08 -5.07
N ARG A 30 40.88 -19.63 -3.83
CA ARG A 30 40.59 -20.99 -3.29
C ARG A 30 40.17 -20.91 -1.79
N LYS A 31 39.26 -21.83 -1.40
CA LYS A 31 39.01 -22.57 -0.11
C LYS A 31 38.83 -21.89 1.29
N SER A 32 37.84 -22.47 2.02
CA SER A 32 37.68 -22.66 3.50
C SER A 32 37.14 -21.48 4.32
N GLY A 33 36.13 -21.58 5.21
CA GLY A 33 35.28 -22.66 5.71
C GLY A 33 34.24 -22.10 6.73
N MET A 34 33.12 -22.82 6.91
CA MET A 34 32.19 -22.84 8.07
C MET A 34 31.61 -21.53 8.65
N ASN A 35 30.29 -21.29 8.53
CA ASN A 35 29.29 -21.81 9.49
C ASN A 35 27.85 -21.39 9.14
N ASN A 36 26.94 -22.34 9.34
CA ASN A 36 25.55 -22.35 8.89
C ASN A 36 24.61 -21.58 9.82
N PHE A 37 23.69 -20.79 9.24
CA PHE A 37 22.35 -20.55 9.80
C PHE A 37 21.32 -20.73 8.69
N LYS A 38 20.48 -21.75 8.83
CA LYS A 38 19.44 -22.15 7.88
C LYS A 38 18.24 -21.19 7.97
N ILE A 39 17.88 -20.56 6.87
CA ILE A 39 16.55 -19.97 6.66
C ILE A 39 15.93 -20.77 5.52
N PHE A 40 14.79 -21.42 5.79
CA PHE A 40 14.01 -22.15 4.78
C PHE A 40 13.48 -21.16 3.74
N ILE A 41 13.91 -21.32 2.48
CA ILE A 41 13.32 -20.69 1.30
C ILE A 41 12.67 -21.82 0.48
N ILE A 42 11.38 -21.70 0.24
CA ILE A 42 10.63 -22.52 -0.72
C ILE A 42 10.99 -22.01 -2.13
N PRO A 43 11.31 -22.86 -3.12
CA PRO A 43 11.68 -22.39 -4.45
C PRO A 43 10.41 -22.02 -5.23
N ILE A 44 10.31 -20.76 -5.63
CA ILE A 44 9.33 -20.30 -6.63
C ILE A 44 9.88 -20.67 -8.01
N LEU A 45 9.11 -21.51 -8.69
CA LEU A 45 9.27 -21.94 -10.07
C LEU A 45 9.14 -20.73 -11.04
N ALA A 46 9.91 -20.77 -12.12
CA ALA A 46 10.05 -19.69 -13.10
C ALA A 46 8.71 -19.16 -13.65
N ILE A 47 8.58 -17.84 -13.76
CA ILE A 47 7.43 -17.16 -14.39
C ILE A 47 7.94 -16.35 -15.58
N LEU A 48 7.44 -16.70 -16.77
CA LEU A 48 7.45 -15.90 -17.99
C LEU A 48 6.87 -14.51 -17.69
N VAL A 49 7.56 -13.45 -18.10
CA VAL A 49 7.11 -12.06 -17.95
C VAL A 49 5.71 -11.94 -18.56
N SER A 50 4.73 -11.81 -17.69
CA SER A 50 3.33 -11.56 -18.01
C SER A 50 2.87 -10.44 -17.08
N ALA A 51 2.04 -9.54 -17.61
CA ALA A 51 1.46 -8.42 -16.89
C ALA A 51 1.07 -8.80 -15.46
N SER A 52 1.36 -7.93 -14.49
CA SER A 52 1.17 -8.21 -13.06
C SER A 52 -0.31 -8.29 -12.70
N THR A 53 -0.97 -9.42 -12.98
CA THR A 53 -2.34 -9.68 -12.54
C THR A 53 -2.30 -10.06 -11.06
N LEU A 54 -2.82 -9.19 -10.20
CA LEU A 54 -3.03 -9.49 -8.78
C LEU A 54 -4.52 -9.82 -8.58
N ALA A 55 -4.86 -11.11 -8.59
CA ALA A 55 -6.22 -11.60 -8.31
C ALA A 55 -6.32 -12.09 -6.86
N GLY A 56 -7.43 -11.85 -6.17
CA GLY A 56 -7.63 -12.34 -4.81
C GLY A 56 -9.08 -12.33 -4.33
N VAL A 57 -9.34 -13.11 -3.26
CA VAL A 57 -10.60 -13.09 -2.51
C VAL A 57 -10.35 -12.49 -1.14
N ASN A 58 -11.10 -11.46 -0.78
CA ASN A 58 -11.07 -10.93 0.57
C ASN A 58 -11.89 -11.84 1.49
N LEU A 59 -11.19 -12.60 2.33
CA LEU A 59 -11.78 -13.60 3.22
C LEU A 59 -12.70 -13.00 4.30
N LYS A 60 -12.65 -11.68 4.54
CA LYS A 60 -13.56 -11.01 5.47
C LYS A 60 -14.97 -10.81 4.89
N ASN A 61 -15.09 -10.67 3.57
CA ASN A 61 -16.37 -10.26 2.95
C ASN A 61 -16.65 -10.90 1.58
N GLY A 62 -15.91 -11.95 1.22
CA GLY A 62 -16.09 -12.70 -0.02
C GLY A 62 -15.87 -11.91 -1.31
N ASN A 63 -15.25 -10.73 -1.24
CA ASN A 63 -15.02 -9.88 -2.40
C ASN A 63 -13.96 -10.46 -3.33
N PHE A 64 -14.30 -10.66 -4.61
CA PHE A 64 -13.32 -10.90 -5.65
C PHE A 64 -12.74 -9.57 -6.15
N TYR A 65 -11.42 -9.49 -6.26
CA TYR A 65 -10.78 -8.37 -6.91
C TYR A 65 -9.65 -8.83 -7.84
N ILE A 66 -9.47 -8.09 -8.93
CA ILE A 66 -8.38 -8.32 -9.88
C ILE A 66 -7.98 -7.03 -10.57
N SER A 67 -6.68 -6.80 -10.75
CA SER A 67 -6.13 -5.60 -11.37
C SER A 67 -5.37 -5.88 -12.66
N TYR A 68 -5.46 -4.94 -13.62
CA TYR A 68 -4.74 -4.92 -14.88
C TYR A 68 -4.15 -3.52 -15.13
N THR A 69 -2.88 -3.47 -15.52
CA THR A 69 -2.24 -2.23 -15.98
C THR A 69 -2.36 -2.17 -17.50
N ASP A 70 -3.21 -1.28 -18.01
CA ASP A 70 -3.55 -1.26 -19.44
C ASP A 70 -2.60 -0.36 -20.25
N ILE A 71 -2.02 0.66 -19.61
CA ILE A 71 -1.03 1.54 -20.22
C ILE A 71 0.00 1.96 -19.18
N LYS A 72 1.26 1.95 -19.60
CA LYS A 72 2.40 2.40 -18.80
C LYS A 72 3.32 3.24 -19.68
N VAL A 73 3.51 4.50 -19.31
CA VAL A 73 4.41 5.44 -19.98
C VAL A 73 5.66 5.59 -19.12
N PRO A 74 6.79 4.97 -19.50
CA PRO A 74 8.00 4.96 -18.68
C PRO A 74 8.55 6.36 -18.41
N GLY A 75 9.20 6.57 -17.27
CA GLY A 75 9.90 7.81 -16.95
C GLY A 75 11.23 7.61 -16.22
N GLY A 76 12.08 8.63 -16.24
CA GLY A 76 13.41 8.65 -15.57
C GLY A 76 13.35 8.69 -14.03
N GLY A 77 12.38 8.02 -13.42
CA GLY A 77 12.17 7.93 -11.96
C GLY A 77 10.76 7.49 -11.57
N HIS A 78 9.74 7.95 -12.30
CA HIS A 78 8.33 7.58 -12.10
C HIS A 78 7.63 7.30 -13.43
N ASP A 79 6.88 6.20 -13.46
CA ASP A 79 6.06 5.80 -14.60
C ASP A 79 4.66 6.44 -14.46
N LEU A 80 4.07 6.84 -15.58
CA LEU A 80 2.68 7.29 -15.64
C LEU A 80 1.84 6.13 -16.19
N GLU A 81 0.96 5.56 -15.38
CA GLU A 81 0.24 4.33 -15.73
C GLU A 81 -1.26 4.41 -15.42
N ILE A 82 -2.07 3.65 -16.14
CA ILE A 82 -3.47 3.37 -15.80
C ILE A 82 -3.57 1.91 -15.40
N THR A 83 -3.89 1.71 -14.12
CA THR A 83 -4.30 0.42 -13.60
C THR A 83 -5.78 0.48 -13.28
N ARG A 84 -6.52 -0.50 -13.78
CA ARG A 84 -7.93 -0.71 -13.47
C ARG A 84 -8.09 -1.97 -12.65
N THR A 85 -9.04 -1.92 -11.72
CA THR A 85 -9.27 -2.97 -10.74
C THR A 85 -10.76 -3.27 -10.68
N TYR A 86 -11.08 -4.55 -10.80
CA TYR A 86 -12.42 -5.05 -10.57
C TYR A 86 -12.62 -5.38 -9.09
N ASN A 87 -13.82 -5.15 -8.58
CA ASN A 87 -14.25 -5.43 -7.22
C ASN A 87 -15.71 -5.90 -7.24
N SER A 88 -15.96 -7.19 -6.97
CA SER A 88 -17.31 -7.78 -7.07
C SER A 88 -18.28 -7.30 -5.99
N LYS A 89 -17.80 -6.59 -4.96
CA LYS A 89 -18.64 -5.95 -3.95
C LYS A 89 -18.90 -4.47 -4.23
N SER A 90 -18.26 -3.90 -5.26
CA SER A 90 -18.49 -2.52 -5.64
C SER A 90 -19.78 -2.41 -6.46
N ALA A 91 -20.68 -1.54 -6.00
CA ALA A 91 -21.86 -1.13 -6.76
C ALA A 91 -21.57 0.12 -7.62
N ASP A 92 -20.37 0.67 -7.52
CA ASP A 92 -19.99 1.88 -8.24
C ASP A 92 -19.76 1.59 -9.73
N LYS A 93 -20.11 2.57 -10.56
CA LYS A 93 -19.86 2.58 -12.00
C LYS A 93 -18.68 3.50 -12.27
N GLY A 94 -17.49 2.92 -12.33
CA GLY A 94 -16.29 3.66 -12.72
C GLY A 94 -16.20 3.86 -14.23
N TRP A 95 -15.08 4.41 -14.68
CA TRP A 95 -14.76 4.65 -16.10
C TRP A 95 -14.89 3.38 -16.93
N PHE A 96 -14.62 2.22 -16.34
CA PHE A 96 -14.63 0.92 -17.00
C PHE A 96 -15.90 0.11 -16.74
N GLY A 97 -16.99 0.73 -16.27
CA GLY A 97 -18.27 0.06 -16.02
C GLY A 97 -18.47 -0.42 -14.59
N VAL A 98 -19.54 -1.18 -14.36
CA VAL A 98 -19.93 -1.67 -13.02
C VAL A 98 -18.83 -2.54 -12.41
N GLY A 99 -18.49 -2.25 -11.16
CA GLY A 99 -17.52 -3.03 -10.39
C GLY A 99 -16.07 -2.75 -10.75
N TRP A 100 -15.79 -1.94 -11.78
CA TRP A 100 -14.44 -1.54 -12.17
C TRP A 100 -14.13 -0.10 -11.76
N GLY A 101 -12.89 0.15 -11.36
CA GLY A 101 -12.37 1.50 -11.18
C GLY A 101 -10.85 1.60 -11.23
N SER A 102 -10.33 2.83 -11.17
CA SER A 102 -8.91 3.15 -11.16
C SER A 102 -8.53 4.00 -9.94
N ASP A 103 -7.24 4.04 -9.60
CA ASP A 103 -6.73 4.90 -8.52
C ASP A 103 -6.98 6.40 -8.80
N TYR A 104 -7.08 6.80 -10.06
CA TYR A 104 -7.45 8.17 -10.46
C TYR A 104 -8.94 8.49 -10.33
N GLU A 105 -9.77 7.48 -10.06
CA GLU A 105 -11.19 7.65 -9.75
C GLU A 105 -11.43 7.82 -8.26
N THR A 106 -10.37 7.97 -7.46
CA THR A 106 -10.47 8.27 -6.03
C THR A 106 -11.25 9.57 -5.83
N PHE A 107 -12.23 9.54 -4.92
CA PHE A 107 -13.06 10.71 -4.63
C PHE A 107 -13.33 10.86 -3.14
N LEU A 108 -13.68 12.08 -2.76
CA LEU A 108 -13.93 12.50 -1.41
C LEU A 108 -15.41 12.82 -1.23
N ASN A 109 -16.01 12.33 -0.14
CA ASN A 109 -17.35 12.70 0.27
C ASN A 109 -17.35 13.28 1.69
N VAL A 110 -18.09 14.38 1.87
CA VAL A 110 -18.30 15.01 3.17
C VAL A 110 -19.52 14.38 3.84
N GLY A 111 -19.31 13.76 5.00
CA GLY A 111 -20.37 13.19 5.82
C GLY A 111 -21.21 14.26 6.53
N PRO A 112 -22.38 13.88 7.07
CA PRO A 112 -23.28 14.73 7.86
C PRO A 112 -22.77 14.98 9.29
N ASP A 113 -21.84 14.15 9.76
CA ASP A 113 -21.35 14.05 11.13
C ASP A 113 -19.99 14.71 11.32
N GLY A 114 -19.61 15.61 10.41
CA GLY A 114 -18.30 16.26 10.41
C GLY A 114 -17.16 15.32 10.01
N SER A 115 -17.46 14.12 9.50
CA SER A 115 -16.46 13.23 8.92
C SER A 115 -16.26 13.46 7.42
N ILE A 116 -15.12 13.03 6.91
CA ILE A 116 -14.84 12.92 5.48
C ILE A 116 -14.54 11.46 5.18
N VAL A 117 -15.08 10.92 4.09
CA VAL A 117 -14.75 9.58 3.60
C VAL A 117 -14.13 9.71 2.22
N ILE A 118 -12.93 9.17 2.06
CA ILE A 118 -12.28 9.02 0.75
C ILE A 118 -12.52 7.60 0.26
N TYR A 119 -13.02 7.49 -0.96
CA TYR A 119 -13.31 6.25 -1.68
C TYR A 119 -12.22 6.04 -2.74
N GLU A 120 -11.45 4.97 -2.59
CA GLU A 120 -10.34 4.59 -3.47
C GLU A 120 -10.87 3.61 -4.52
N ASN A 121 -11.47 4.12 -5.61
CA ASN A 121 -12.21 3.35 -6.61
C ASN A 121 -11.41 2.26 -7.35
N GLY A 122 -10.07 2.29 -7.30
CA GLY A 122 -9.25 1.15 -7.70
C GLY A 122 -9.46 -0.05 -6.77
N SER A 123 -9.01 0.05 -5.52
CA SER A 123 -9.10 -1.08 -4.57
C SER A 123 -10.50 -1.29 -3.97
N GLY A 124 -11.44 -0.37 -4.19
CA GLY A 124 -12.75 -0.31 -3.52
C GLY A 124 -12.63 -0.03 -2.02
N ALA A 125 -11.51 0.53 -1.60
CA ALA A 125 -11.25 0.84 -0.21
C ALA A 125 -11.88 2.18 0.20
N GLN A 126 -12.15 2.31 1.50
CA GLN A 126 -12.68 3.53 2.08
C GLN A 126 -11.81 3.93 3.28
N THR A 127 -11.47 5.21 3.36
CA THR A 127 -10.75 5.79 4.50
C THR A 127 -11.58 6.92 5.09
N ARG A 128 -12.04 6.74 6.33
CA ARG A 128 -12.80 7.75 7.07
C ARG A 128 -11.86 8.63 7.91
N PHE A 129 -12.12 9.93 7.88
CA PHE A 129 -11.40 10.99 8.57
C PHE A 129 -12.35 11.72 9.51
N THR A 130 -11.92 11.99 10.73
CA THR A 130 -12.73 12.64 11.77
C THR A 130 -11.92 13.70 12.51
N SER A 131 -12.59 14.60 13.23
CA SER A 131 -11.92 15.47 14.20
C SER A 131 -11.24 14.63 15.29
N LYS A 132 -10.24 15.21 15.97
CA LYS A 132 -9.72 14.62 17.22
C LYS A 132 -10.76 14.68 18.34
N GLU A 133 -11.61 15.70 18.32
CA GLU A 133 -12.76 15.83 19.19
C GLU A 133 -13.84 14.81 18.81
N SER A 134 -14.63 14.40 19.79
CA SER A 134 -15.69 13.40 19.62
C SER A 134 -16.71 13.82 18.56
N ILE A 135 -17.23 12.83 17.82
CA ILE A 135 -18.23 13.03 16.78
C ILE A 135 -19.59 13.27 17.43
N ASN A 136 -20.26 14.39 17.11
CA ASN A 136 -21.62 14.64 17.58
C ASN A 136 -22.64 13.85 16.76
N VAL A 137 -22.77 12.55 17.09
CA VAL A 137 -23.70 11.64 16.40
C VAL A 137 -25.16 12.03 16.58
N GLU A 138 -25.50 12.71 17.67
CA GLU A 138 -26.86 13.20 17.95
C GLU A 138 -27.27 14.29 16.96
N ASP A 139 -26.43 15.32 16.80
CA ASP A 139 -26.67 16.41 15.85
C ASP A 139 -26.71 15.90 14.40
N ALA A 140 -25.81 14.97 14.04
CA ALA A 140 -25.79 14.36 12.73
C ALA A 140 -27.09 13.59 12.42
N ALA A 141 -27.55 12.76 13.37
CA ALA A 141 -28.79 12.02 13.23
C ALA A 141 -29.99 12.98 13.15
N LYS A 142 -30.00 14.05 13.95
CA LYS A 142 -31.03 15.08 13.93
C LYS A 142 -31.14 15.78 12.58
N LYS A 143 -30.02 16.22 12.01
CA LYS A 143 -29.97 16.85 10.68
C LYS A 143 -30.56 15.95 9.59
N ILE A 144 -30.33 14.64 9.68
CA ILE A 144 -30.90 13.65 8.75
C ILE A 144 -32.41 13.57 8.92
N VAL A 145 -32.90 13.39 10.15
CA VAL A 145 -34.34 13.29 10.43
C VAL A 145 -35.07 14.58 10.02
N ASP A 146 -34.48 15.74 10.30
CA ASP A 146 -35.04 17.04 9.91
C ASP A 146 -35.07 17.21 8.37
N ALA A 147 -34.05 16.73 7.66
CA ALA A 147 -34.06 16.72 6.20
C ALA A 147 -35.12 15.77 5.63
N MET A 148 -35.35 14.61 6.25
CA MET A 148 -36.40 13.66 5.86
C MET A 148 -37.80 14.23 6.03
N ARG A 149 -38.05 14.94 7.14
CA ARG A 149 -39.33 15.58 7.43
C ARG A 149 -39.74 16.62 6.37
N LYS A 150 -38.79 17.20 5.65
CA LYS A 150 -39.06 18.12 4.53
C LYS A 150 -39.61 17.42 3.29
N THR A 151 -39.42 16.11 3.17
CA THR A 151 -39.79 15.33 1.98
C THR A 151 -40.88 14.29 2.23
N SER A 152 -41.19 13.98 3.49
CA SER A 152 -42.16 12.96 3.87
C SER A 152 -42.68 13.20 5.29
N GLU A 153 -43.96 12.90 5.53
CA GLU A 153 -44.50 12.87 6.89
C GLU A 153 -43.84 11.76 7.71
N LEU A 154 -43.24 12.13 8.84
CA LEU A 154 -42.63 11.21 9.78
C LEU A 154 -43.27 11.43 11.16
N SER A 155 -43.99 10.42 11.66
CA SER A 155 -44.52 10.47 13.02
C SER A 155 -43.39 10.55 14.05
N GLU A 156 -43.67 11.12 15.22
CA GLU A 156 -42.64 11.31 16.25
C GLU A 156 -42.02 9.97 16.70
N ASN A 157 -42.85 8.92 16.84
CA ASN A 157 -42.36 7.59 17.22
C ASN A 157 -41.38 7.00 16.19
N VAL A 158 -41.66 7.17 14.90
CA VAL A 158 -40.78 6.70 13.82
C VAL A 158 -39.49 7.54 13.78
N ALA A 159 -39.59 8.85 14.00
CA ALA A 159 -38.43 9.74 14.07
C ALA A 159 -37.49 9.36 15.22
N GLN A 160 -38.04 9.04 16.41
CA GLN A 160 -37.25 8.63 17.58
C GLN A 160 -36.57 7.27 17.37
N ASP A 161 -37.26 6.28 16.79
CA ASP A 161 -36.65 4.98 16.46
C ASP A 161 -35.54 5.12 15.43
N LEU A 162 -35.77 5.94 14.39
CA LEU A 162 -34.76 6.23 13.37
C LEU A 162 -33.55 6.94 13.98
N MET A 163 -33.76 7.92 14.87
CA MET A 163 -32.68 8.62 15.57
C MET A 163 -31.77 7.64 16.31
N LYS A 164 -32.37 6.69 17.03
CA LYS A 164 -31.63 5.65 17.76
C LYS A 164 -30.80 4.79 16.82
N LYS A 165 -31.35 4.39 15.67
CA LYS A 165 -30.64 3.60 14.66
C LYS A 165 -29.46 4.37 14.03
N LEU A 166 -29.68 5.63 13.63
CA LEU A 166 -28.66 6.49 13.02
C LEU A 166 -27.47 6.78 13.96
N LYS A 167 -27.74 6.86 15.27
CA LYS A 167 -26.68 7.02 16.28
C LYS A 167 -25.82 5.78 16.43
N GLY A 168 -26.42 4.59 16.40
CA GLY A 168 -25.74 3.31 16.59
C GLY A 168 -25.08 2.74 15.33
N ASP A 169 -25.40 3.27 14.15
CA ASP A 169 -24.93 2.73 12.87
C ASP A 169 -24.41 3.85 11.95
N GLU A 170 -23.07 3.92 11.85
CA GLU A 170 -22.38 4.89 11.00
C GLU A 170 -22.69 4.70 9.51
N VAL A 171 -22.86 3.45 9.06
CA VAL A 171 -23.15 3.14 7.65
C VAL A 171 -24.56 3.61 7.30
N LEU A 172 -25.54 3.33 8.17
CA LEU A 172 -26.90 3.80 8.01
C LEU A 172 -26.96 5.33 8.00
N ARG A 173 -26.28 5.96 8.96
CA ARG A 173 -26.18 7.43 9.05
C ARG A 173 -25.64 8.05 7.77
N ARG A 174 -24.52 7.51 7.27
CA ARG A 174 -23.93 7.95 6.00
C ARG A 174 -24.85 7.75 4.81
N THR A 175 -25.50 6.58 4.73
CA THR A 175 -26.42 6.23 3.64
C THR A 175 -27.59 7.21 3.57
N TYR A 176 -28.21 7.50 4.71
CA TYR A 176 -29.33 8.43 4.76
C TYR A 176 -28.90 9.87 4.47
N ALA A 177 -27.76 10.31 5.00
CA ALA A 177 -27.25 11.63 4.67
C ALA A 177 -26.96 11.82 3.20
N GLN A 178 -26.39 10.81 2.52
CA GLN A 178 -26.21 10.84 1.07
C GLN A 178 -27.57 10.94 0.35
N LYS A 179 -28.54 10.10 0.73
CA LYS A 179 -29.89 10.09 0.15
C LYS A 179 -30.60 11.45 0.28
N TYR A 180 -30.50 12.09 1.44
CA TYR A 180 -31.15 13.37 1.74
C TYR A 180 -30.23 14.59 1.58
N LYS A 181 -29.06 14.40 0.94
CA LYS A 181 -28.07 15.45 0.65
C LYS A 181 -27.63 16.27 1.86
N VAL A 182 -27.57 15.64 3.04
CA VAL A 182 -27.11 16.25 4.29
C VAL A 182 -25.59 16.19 4.33
N LYS A 183 -24.94 17.36 4.42
CA LYS A 183 -23.49 17.49 4.51
C LYS A 183 -23.12 18.43 5.65
N SER A 184 -21.99 18.18 6.29
CA SER A 184 -21.37 19.15 7.18
C SER A 184 -20.61 20.22 6.38
N GLU A 185 -20.54 21.41 6.94
CA GLU A 185 -19.64 22.46 6.45
C GLU A 185 -18.38 22.50 7.30
N PHE A 186 -17.25 22.77 6.66
CA PHE A 186 -15.95 22.89 7.32
C PHE A 186 -15.40 24.29 7.06
N ALA A 187 -14.97 24.95 8.13
CA ALA A 187 -14.21 26.19 8.01
C ALA A 187 -12.90 25.94 7.26
N ASP A 188 -12.41 26.97 6.57
CA ASP A 188 -11.10 26.92 5.94
C ASP A 188 -10.01 26.58 6.99
N GLY A 189 -9.08 25.70 6.62
CA GLY A 189 -8.03 25.24 7.51
C GLY A 189 -8.40 24.10 8.47
N THR A 190 -9.66 23.65 8.52
CA THR A 190 -10.06 22.49 9.34
C THR A 190 -9.26 21.24 8.98
N ILE A 191 -8.75 20.52 9.98
CA ILE A 191 -7.96 19.28 9.80
C ILE A 191 -8.69 18.10 10.44
N LEU A 192 -8.92 17.06 9.64
CA LEU A 192 -9.43 15.76 10.07
C LEU A 192 -8.33 14.69 9.97
N TYR A 193 -8.46 13.62 10.75
CA TYR A 193 -7.42 12.61 10.97
C TYR A 193 -7.94 11.21 10.68
N SER A 194 -7.06 10.34 10.19
CA SER A 194 -7.28 8.90 10.09
C SER A 194 -5.99 8.15 10.36
N ASN A 195 -6.10 6.97 10.98
CA ASN A 195 -4.99 6.05 11.22
C ASN A 195 -5.26 4.63 10.67
N VAL A 196 -6.39 4.44 9.99
CA VAL A 196 -6.83 3.13 9.46
C VAL A 196 -5.82 2.53 8.50
N ARG A 197 -5.08 3.38 7.76
CA ARG A 197 -4.09 3.00 6.76
C ARG A 197 -2.79 3.78 6.96
N GLY A 198 -2.31 3.80 8.20
CA GLY A 198 -1.27 4.71 8.64
C GLY A 198 -1.80 6.12 8.89
N ILE A 199 -0.94 6.97 9.45
CA ILE A 199 -1.31 8.34 9.82
C ILE A 199 -1.55 9.16 8.56
N GLN A 200 -2.76 9.70 8.45
CA GLN A 200 -3.19 10.54 7.36
C GLN A 200 -4.05 11.70 7.89
N THR A 201 -4.06 12.80 7.16
CA THR A 201 -4.93 13.94 7.43
C THR A 201 -5.66 14.36 6.18
N VAL A 202 -6.82 15.01 6.36
CA VAL A 202 -7.49 15.80 5.32
C VAL A 202 -7.64 17.21 5.84
N LYS A 203 -7.12 18.19 5.09
CA LYS A 203 -7.27 19.61 5.37
C LYS A 203 -8.26 20.24 4.40
N LYS A 204 -9.23 20.98 4.91
CA LYS A 204 -10.13 21.83 4.11
C LYS A 204 -9.38 23.09 3.67
N HIS A 205 -9.48 23.42 2.40
CA HIS A 205 -9.04 24.67 1.79
C HIS A 205 -10.21 25.41 1.14
N ALA A 206 -10.12 26.71 0.89
CA ALA A 206 -11.18 27.49 0.24
C ALA A 206 -11.66 26.87 -1.10
N ASP A 207 -10.73 26.32 -1.89
CA ASP A 207 -10.93 25.76 -3.22
C ASP A 207 -11.06 24.23 -3.27
N GLY A 208 -10.91 23.55 -2.13
CA GLY A 208 -10.92 22.09 -2.12
C GLY A 208 -10.48 21.44 -0.81
N PHE A 209 -9.88 20.26 -0.93
CA PHE A 209 -9.40 19.45 0.18
C PHE A 209 -8.03 18.85 -0.17
N VAL A 210 -7.16 18.72 0.82
CA VAL A 210 -5.86 18.08 0.65
C VAL A 210 -5.72 16.93 1.64
N ARG A 211 -5.65 15.70 1.13
CA ARG A 211 -5.24 14.53 1.90
C ARG A 211 -3.72 14.47 1.95
N SER A 212 -3.14 14.25 3.12
CA SER A 212 -1.69 14.10 3.32
C SER A 212 -1.37 12.77 3.99
N TYR A 213 -0.30 12.13 3.54
CA TYR A 213 0.21 10.87 4.09
C TYR A 213 1.50 11.13 4.88
N SER A 214 1.81 10.23 5.83
CA SER A 214 3.03 10.32 6.63
C SER A 214 4.33 10.17 5.83
N ASP A 215 4.28 9.61 4.62
CA ASP A 215 5.43 9.49 3.71
C ASP A 215 5.65 10.73 2.84
N GLY A 216 4.82 11.76 2.98
CA GLY A 216 4.85 13.01 2.23
C GLY A 216 4.11 12.96 0.89
N ARG A 217 3.42 11.86 0.56
CA ARG A 217 2.44 11.84 -0.51
C ARG A 217 1.26 12.76 -0.16
N SER A 218 0.62 13.34 -1.17
CA SER A 218 -0.62 14.11 -1.02
C SER A 218 -1.56 13.93 -2.21
N GLU A 219 -2.85 14.09 -1.95
CA GLU A 219 -3.94 14.05 -2.92
C GLU A 219 -4.81 15.30 -2.75
N ASN A 220 -5.07 16.01 -3.83
CA ASN A 220 -5.83 17.25 -3.83
C ASN A 220 -7.18 16.98 -4.50
N PHE A 221 -8.25 17.41 -3.86
CA PHE A 221 -9.62 17.24 -4.34
C PHE A 221 -10.27 18.61 -4.50
N ASN A 222 -11.07 18.79 -5.54
CA ASN A 222 -11.88 20.01 -5.68
C ASN A 222 -13.07 20.02 -4.70
N LEU A 223 -13.84 21.12 -4.65
CA LEU A 223 -15.03 21.23 -3.79
C LEU A 223 -16.12 20.18 -4.06
N SER A 224 -16.16 19.59 -5.27
CA SER A 224 -17.08 18.49 -5.59
C SER A 224 -16.58 17.12 -5.11
N GLY A 225 -15.35 17.06 -4.59
CA GLY A 225 -14.73 15.84 -4.08
C GLY A 225 -13.96 15.04 -5.14
N LYS A 226 -13.80 15.54 -6.37
CA LYS A 226 -13.00 14.84 -7.40
C LYS A 226 -11.51 15.08 -7.19
N LEU A 227 -10.71 14.02 -7.34
CA LEU A 227 -9.25 14.11 -7.36
C LEU A 227 -8.80 14.97 -8.54
N ILE A 228 -7.95 15.96 -8.28
CA ILE A 228 -7.39 16.85 -9.31
C ILE A 228 -5.87 16.78 -9.39
N LYS A 229 -5.19 16.35 -8.30
CA LYS A 229 -3.73 16.23 -8.29
C LYS A 229 -3.24 15.23 -7.25
N VAL A 230 -2.29 14.39 -7.63
CA VAL A 230 -1.49 13.54 -6.74
C VAL A 230 -0.07 14.09 -6.73
N SER A 231 0.60 14.11 -5.58
CA SER A 231 2.00 14.55 -5.47
C SER A 231 2.77 13.70 -4.48
N ASP A 232 4.05 13.47 -4.73
CA ASP A 232 4.97 12.82 -3.80
C ASP A 232 5.83 13.85 -3.04
N LYS A 233 6.60 13.36 -2.07
CA LYS A 233 7.51 14.19 -1.26
C LYS A 233 8.65 14.84 -2.05
N ASN A 234 8.97 14.33 -3.24
CA ASN A 234 10.08 14.78 -4.07
C ASN A 234 9.63 15.79 -5.15
N GLY A 235 8.34 16.15 -5.16
CA GLY A 235 7.76 17.09 -6.12
C GLY A 235 7.32 16.46 -7.44
N TYR A 236 7.41 15.14 -7.59
CA TYR A 236 6.71 14.47 -8.69
C TYR A 236 5.21 14.61 -8.48
N SER A 237 4.48 15.00 -9.52
CA SER A 237 3.03 15.15 -9.42
C SER A 237 2.33 14.72 -10.69
N VAL A 238 1.07 14.31 -10.54
CA VAL A 238 0.17 13.92 -11.61
C VAL A 238 -1.10 14.75 -11.46
N THR A 239 -1.47 15.48 -12.51
CA THR A 239 -2.62 16.39 -12.55
C THR A 239 -3.69 15.83 -13.46
N LEU A 240 -4.94 15.82 -12.98
CA LEU A 240 -6.11 15.36 -13.72
C LEU A 240 -6.85 16.60 -14.25
N ASN A 241 -6.92 16.74 -15.57
CA ASN A 241 -7.53 17.89 -16.23
C ASN A 241 -8.95 17.55 -16.67
N TYR A 242 -9.93 18.22 -16.10
CA TYR A 242 -11.34 18.08 -16.46
C TYR A 242 -11.80 19.24 -17.36
N ASN A 243 -12.64 18.94 -18.34
CA ASN A 243 -13.25 19.95 -19.19
C ASN A 243 -14.40 20.69 -18.48
N LYS A 244 -15.01 21.68 -19.14
CA LYS A 244 -16.16 22.44 -18.58
C LYS A 244 -17.39 21.57 -18.27
N GLY A 245 -17.53 20.43 -18.93
CA GLY A 245 -18.57 19.42 -18.67
C GLY A 245 -18.22 18.47 -17.51
N ASN A 246 -17.10 18.69 -16.81
CA ASN A 246 -16.61 17.86 -15.72
C ASN A 246 -16.22 16.43 -16.14
N THR A 247 -15.93 16.22 -17.42
CA THR A 247 -15.35 14.97 -17.97
C THR A 247 -13.83 15.07 -17.98
N LEU A 248 -13.13 14.00 -17.64
CA LEU A 248 -11.67 13.96 -17.66
C LEU A 248 -11.17 14.01 -19.11
N GLU A 249 -10.38 15.02 -19.44
CA GLU A 249 -9.81 15.21 -20.77
C GLU A 249 -8.41 14.60 -20.87
N SER A 250 -7.58 14.80 -19.85
CA SER A 250 -6.23 14.25 -19.81
C SER A 250 -5.68 14.11 -18.40
N ILE A 251 -4.65 13.26 -18.27
CA ILE A 251 -3.82 13.17 -17.09
C ILE A 251 -2.40 13.55 -17.49
N LYS A 252 -1.75 14.45 -16.75
CA LYS A 252 -0.41 14.95 -17.06
C LYS A 252 0.49 14.89 -15.85
N ASP A 253 1.69 14.36 -16.00
CA ASP A 253 2.70 14.39 -14.93
C ASP A 253 3.56 15.66 -14.95
N SER A 254 4.32 15.89 -13.88
CA SER A 254 5.22 17.05 -13.74
C SER A 254 6.45 17.00 -14.64
N GLN A 255 6.66 15.90 -15.36
CA GLN A 255 7.73 15.72 -16.36
C GLN A 255 7.20 15.93 -17.80
N GLY A 256 5.92 16.27 -17.96
CA GLY A 256 5.30 16.55 -19.24
C GLY A 256 4.70 15.33 -19.95
N LYS A 257 4.76 14.13 -19.37
CA LYS A 257 4.09 12.95 -19.93
C LYS A 257 2.59 13.09 -19.77
N GLN A 258 1.83 12.63 -20.76
CA GLN A 258 0.39 12.86 -20.81
C GLN A 258 -0.36 11.63 -21.32
N LEU A 259 -1.51 11.37 -20.72
CA LEU A 259 -2.51 10.41 -21.15
C LEU A 259 -3.76 11.15 -21.61
N PHE A 260 -4.34 10.70 -22.71
CA PHE A 260 -5.55 11.21 -23.31
C PHE A 260 -6.65 10.15 -23.29
N PHE A 261 -7.90 10.62 -23.31
CA PHE A 261 -9.07 9.78 -23.15
C PHE A 261 -10.08 10.06 -24.27
N GLU A 262 -10.68 9.00 -24.79
CA GLU A 262 -11.88 9.06 -25.61
C GLU A 262 -12.99 8.36 -24.82
N TRP A 263 -14.18 8.95 -24.80
CA TRP A 263 -15.31 8.48 -23.99
C TRP A 263 -16.50 8.12 -24.89
N TYR A 264 -17.29 7.14 -24.46
CA TYR A 264 -18.65 6.95 -24.96
C TYR A 264 -19.59 8.03 -24.38
N PRO A 265 -20.76 8.29 -25.01
CA PRO A 265 -21.72 9.29 -24.53
C PRO A 265 -22.23 9.05 -23.09
N ASP A 266 -22.20 7.81 -22.62
CA ASP A 266 -22.59 7.40 -21.28
C ASP A 266 -21.43 7.46 -20.26
N SER A 267 -20.34 8.15 -20.60
CA SER A 267 -19.16 8.40 -19.74
C SER A 267 -18.32 7.17 -19.40
N LYS A 268 -18.49 6.04 -20.11
CA LYS A 268 -17.53 4.93 -20.09
C LYS A 268 -16.34 5.23 -21.00
N VAL A 269 -15.14 4.82 -20.59
CA VAL A 269 -13.92 5.07 -21.37
C VAL A 269 -13.90 4.17 -22.60
N LYS A 270 -13.60 4.74 -23.77
CA LYS A 270 -13.53 4.02 -25.05
C LYS A 270 -12.10 3.65 -25.40
N ASN A 271 -11.19 4.62 -25.31
CA ASN A 271 -9.76 4.44 -25.57
C ASN A 271 -8.94 5.32 -24.62
N ILE A 272 -7.74 4.85 -24.27
CA ILE A 272 -6.71 5.63 -23.56
C ILE A 272 -5.40 5.50 -24.35
N TRP A 273 -4.68 6.61 -24.51
CA TRP A 273 -3.39 6.60 -25.20
C TRP A 273 -2.43 7.64 -24.63
N SER A 274 -1.16 7.46 -24.95
CA SER A 274 -0.07 8.44 -24.77
C SER A 274 0.41 8.88 -26.15
N ALA A 275 1.37 9.81 -26.23
CA ALA A 275 2.05 10.13 -27.48
C ALA A 275 2.59 8.85 -28.17
N GLY A 276 2.04 8.50 -29.34
CA GLY A 276 2.30 7.27 -30.10
C GLY A 276 1.06 6.71 -30.79
N ASP A 277 1.19 5.60 -31.51
CA ASP A 277 0.10 5.00 -32.30
C ASP A 277 -0.72 3.95 -31.55
N LYS A 278 -0.18 3.42 -30.44
CA LYS A 278 -0.85 2.39 -29.64
C LYS A 278 -1.82 3.02 -28.65
N LYS A 279 -3.01 2.44 -28.56
CA LYS A 279 -4.07 2.83 -27.63
C LYS A 279 -4.70 1.60 -27.01
N THR A 280 -5.22 1.76 -25.81
CA THR A 280 -6.11 0.76 -25.21
C THR A 280 -7.48 0.82 -25.90
N VAL A 281 -8.22 -0.28 -25.86
CA VAL A 281 -9.59 -0.35 -26.41
C VAL A 281 -10.48 -1.08 -25.42
N TYR A 282 -11.68 -0.53 -25.18
CA TYR A 282 -12.67 -1.12 -24.28
C TYR A 282 -14.02 -1.30 -24.98
N LYS A 283 -14.63 -2.47 -24.79
CA LYS A 283 -15.96 -2.82 -25.33
C LYS A 283 -16.89 -3.27 -24.21
N TYR A 284 -18.16 -2.87 -24.33
CA TYR A 284 -19.16 -3.02 -23.29
C TYR A 284 -20.40 -3.73 -23.80
N ASP A 285 -21.08 -4.44 -22.89
CA ASP A 285 -22.46 -4.88 -23.01
C ASP A 285 -23.26 -4.27 -21.85
N GLY A 286 -24.11 -3.30 -22.17
CA GLY A 286 -24.72 -2.42 -21.16
C GLY A 286 -23.64 -1.70 -20.34
N ASP A 287 -23.61 -1.97 -19.03
CA ASP A 287 -22.60 -1.42 -18.11
C ASP A 287 -21.44 -2.38 -17.79
N ASN A 288 -21.46 -3.60 -18.34
CA ASN A 288 -20.40 -4.58 -18.14
C ASN A 288 -19.30 -4.39 -19.19
N LEU A 289 -18.05 -4.30 -18.75
CA LEU A 289 -16.90 -4.36 -19.66
C LEU A 289 -16.69 -5.81 -20.09
N VAL A 290 -16.92 -6.11 -21.37
CA VAL A 290 -16.85 -7.49 -21.90
C VAL A 290 -15.55 -7.79 -22.63
N GLU A 291 -14.81 -6.76 -23.09
CA GLU A 291 -13.50 -6.94 -23.71
C GLU A 291 -12.61 -5.71 -23.46
N SER A 292 -11.33 -5.97 -23.20
CA SER A 292 -10.30 -4.94 -23.14
C SER A 292 -9.04 -5.35 -23.89
N LEU A 293 -8.41 -4.40 -24.56
CA LEU A 293 -7.10 -4.48 -25.20
C LEU A 293 -6.16 -3.46 -24.54
N ASP A 294 -5.00 -3.91 -24.06
CA ASP A 294 -3.96 -3.02 -23.53
C ASP A 294 -2.98 -2.54 -24.63
N VAL A 295 -2.05 -1.64 -24.28
CA VAL A 295 -1.05 -1.14 -25.25
C VAL A 295 0.04 -2.16 -25.64
N GLU A 296 0.08 -3.31 -24.97
CA GLU A 296 0.96 -4.44 -25.28
C GLU A 296 0.26 -5.50 -26.14
N ASP A 297 -0.94 -5.18 -26.65
CA ASP A 297 -1.78 -6.05 -27.47
C ASP A 297 -2.34 -7.27 -26.72
N ASN A 298 -2.36 -7.27 -25.38
CA ASN A 298 -3.02 -8.31 -24.61
C ASN A 298 -4.55 -8.10 -24.63
N VAL A 299 -5.28 -9.18 -24.91
CA VAL A 299 -6.74 -9.19 -24.95
C VAL A 299 -7.28 -9.95 -23.75
N TYR A 300 -8.25 -9.32 -23.07
CA TYR A 300 -9.01 -9.93 -22.00
C TYR A 300 -10.50 -9.88 -22.34
N LYS A 301 -11.19 -11.01 -22.20
CA LYS A 301 -12.65 -11.10 -22.37
C LYS A 301 -13.30 -11.51 -21.07
N TYR A 302 -14.40 -10.85 -20.73
CA TYR A 302 -15.08 -11.00 -19.45
C TYR A 302 -16.51 -11.50 -19.65
N GLN A 303 -16.95 -12.36 -18.75
CA GLN A 303 -18.36 -12.77 -18.63
C GLN A 303 -18.87 -12.43 -17.24
N TYR A 304 -20.16 -12.14 -17.14
CA TYR A 304 -20.82 -11.74 -15.91
C TYR A 304 -22.13 -12.51 -15.71
N ASP A 305 -22.55 -12.64 -14.45
CA ASP A 305 -23.91 -13.04 -14.11
C ASP A 305 -24.90 -11.85 -14.21
N SER A 306 -26.18 -12.11 -13.94
CA SER A 306 -27.24 -11.08 -13.95
C SER A 306 -27.09 -10.01 -12.87
N ASN A 307 -26.23 -10.22 -11.87
CA ASN A 307 -25.93 -9.27 -10.80
C ASN A 307 -24.66 -8.47 -11.07
N HIS A 308 -24.10 -8.55 -12.29
CA HIS A 308 -22.83 -7.92 -12.67
C HIS A 308 -21.61 -8.49 -11.95
N ASN A 309 -21.69 -9.70 -11.39
CA ASN A 309 -20.53 -10.41 -10.86
C ASN A 309 -19.75 -11.07 -12.00
N MET A 310 -18.45 -10.82 -12.09
CA MET A 310 -17.59 -11.42 -13.10
C MET A 310 -17.42 -12.91 -12.85
N THR A 311 -17.89 -13.75 -13.78
CA THR A 311 -17.85 -15.22 -13.66
C THR A 311 -16.71 -15.85 -14.45
N LYS A 312 -16.17 -15.16 -15.46
CA LYS A 312 -15.09 -15.70 -16.29
C LYS A 312 -14.21 -14.62 -16.88
N ILE A 313 -12.91 -14.92 -16.96
CA ILE A 313 -11.90 -14.15 -17.69
C ILE A 313 -11.25 -15.07 -18.69
N THR A 314 -11.21 -14.68 -19.97
CA THR A 314 -10.45 -15.38 -21.03
C THR A 314 -9.28 -14.51 -21.45
N TYR A 315 -8.08 -15.08 -21.45
CA TYR A 315 -6.82 -14.40 -21.77
C TYR A 315 -6.43 -14.61 -23.24
N SER A 316 -5.45 -13.85 -23.75
CA SER A 316 -4.95 -13.95 -25.14
C SER A 316 -4.58 -15.38 -25.57
N ASN A 317 -4.03 -16.17 -24.66
CA ASN A 317 -3.66 -17.57 -24.91
C ASN A 317 -4.82 -18.57 -24.75
N LEU A 318 -6.06 -18.08 -24.71
CA LEU A 318 -7.31 -18.84 -24.53
C LEU A 318 -7.48 -19.54 -23.16
N SER A 319 -6.49 -19.47 -22.27
CA SER A 319 -6.67 -19.93 -20.88
C SER A 319 -7.72 -19.09 -20.17
N THR A 320 -8.36 -19.66 -19.15
CA THR A 320 -9.48 -19.04 -18.45
C THR A 320 -9.29 -19.02 -16.94
N LEU A 321 -9.83 -17.99 -16.30
CA LEU A 321 -10.05 -17.95 -14.85
C LEU A 321 -11.56 -17.91 -14.64
N GLU A 322 -12.10 -18.80 -13.81
CA GLU A 322 -13.53 -18.89 -13.54
C GLU A 322 -13.82 -18.61 -12.07
N ILE A 323 -14.90 -17.87 -11.82
CA ILE A 323 -15.35 -17.47 -10.50
C ILE A 323 -16.82 -17.88 -10.36
N ALA A 324 -17.11 -18.64 -9.30
CA ALA A 324 -18.47 -18.92 -8.88
C ALA A 324 -18.81 -18.10 -7.64
N TYR A 325 -20.09 -17.76 -7.49
CA TYR A 325 -20.60 -16.99 -6.36
C TYR A 325 -21.72 -17.74 -5.65
N ASP A 326 -21.81 -17.56 -4.33
CA ASP A 326 -23.01 -17.88 -3.58
C ASP A 326 -24.16 -16.96 -4.01
N ARG A 327 -25.31 -17.55 -4.35
CA ARG A 327 -26.46 -16.80 -4.91
C ARG A 327 -27.07 -15.79 -3.94
N LYS A 328 -27.01 -16.05 -2.64
CA LYS A 328 -27.67 -15.22 -1.63
C LYS A 328 -26.76 -14.09 -1.16
N MET A 329 -25.49 -14.41 -0.90
CA MET A 329 -24.52 -13.46 -0.35
C MET A 329 -23.77 -12.68 -1.43
N GLN A 330 -23.76 -13.18 -2.68
CA GLN A 330 -22.91 -12.70 -3.77
C GLN A 330 -21.41 -12.73 -3.39
N PHE A 331 -21.04 -13.67 -2.53
CA PHE A 331 -19.65 -13.90 -2.13
C PHE A 331 -19.06 -15.00 -2.99
N VAL A 332 -17.77 -14.94 -3.29
CA VAL A 332 -17.10 -15.99 -4.06
C VAL A 332 -17.25 -17.35 -3.38
N SER A 333 -17.72 -18.37 -4.10
CA SER A 333 -17.83 -19.74 -3.57
C SER A 333 -16.75 -20.67 -4.13
N GLU A 334 -16.27 -20.43 -5.35
CA GLU A 334 -15.19 -21.19 -5.97
C GLU A 334 -14.38 -20.31 -6.93
N ILE A 335 -13.06 -20.51 -6.96
CA ILE A 335 -12.20 -20.01 -8.03
C ILE A 335 -11.51 -21.19 -8.70
N THR A 336 -11.58 -21.24 -10.03
CA THR A 336 -10.75 -22.10 -10.86
C THR A 336 -9.70 -21.24 -11.57
N THR A 337 -8.43 -21.49 -11.26
CA THR A 337 -7.30 -20.76 -11.85
C THR A 337 -7.03 -21.20 -13.30
N ARG A 338 -6.16 -20.47 -14.00
CA ARG A 338 -5.75 -20.75 -15.39
C ARG A 338 -5.05 -22.11 -15.58
N THR A 339 -4.52 -22.69 -14.51
CA THR A 339 -3.88 -24.02 -14.50
C THR A 339 -4.85 -25.13 -14.10
N GLY A 340 -6.12 -24.79 -13.81
CA GLY A 340 -7.16 -25.71 -13.38
C GLY A 340 -7.19 -25.98 -11.86
N GLU A 341 -6.32 -25.35 -11.07
CA GLU A 341 -6.37 -25.46 -9.61
C GLU A 341 -7.64 -24.80 -9.07
N LYS A 342 -8.29 -25.46 -8.12
CA LYS A 342 -9.56 -25.03 -7.55
C LYS A 342 -9.43 -24.68 -6.08
N THR A 343 -10.04 -23.56 -5.69
CA THR A 343 -10.19 -23.15 -4.29
C THR A 343 -11.66 -22.91 -3.99
N LYS A 344 -12.17 -23.54 -2.94
CA LYS A 344 -13.54 -23.37 -2.45
C LYS A 344 -13.58 -22.51 -1.20
N TYR A 345 -14.67 -21.77 -1.06
CA TYR A 345 -14.94 -20.87 0.06
C TYR A 345 -16.31 -21.19 0.64
N SER A 346 -16.37 -21.42 1.95
CA SER A 346 -17.62 -21.53 2.70
C SER A 346 -17.69 -20.46 3.79
N TYR A 347 -18.89 -19.99 4.07
CA TYR A 347 -19.14 -18.88 4.98
C TYR A 347 -20.06 -19.31 6.11
N GLY A 348 -19.69 -18.93 7.34
CA GLY A 348 -20.49 -19.19 8.53
C GLY A 348 -20.53 -17.97 9.44
N SER A 349 -21.49 -17.96 10.37
CA SER A 349 -21.65 -16.87 11.32
C SER A 349 -22.16 -17.36 12.66
N ASN A 350 -21.80 -16.65 13.72
CA ASN A 350 -22.31 -16.91 15.05
C ASN A 350 -23.82 -16.61 15.09
N PRO A 351 -24.70 -17.56 15.46
CA PRO A 351 -26.15 -17.34 15.47
C PRO A 351 -26.62 -16.22 16.40
N GLN A 352 -25.90 -15.97 17.49
CA GLN A 352 -26.25 -14.92 18.46
C GLN A 352 -25.87 -13.52 17.96
N ASN A 353 -24.86 -13.41 17.10
CA ASN A 353 -24.42 -12.12 16.55
C ASN A 353 -23.84 -12.23 15.14
N PRO A 354 -24.66 -12.62 14.14
CA PRO A 354 -24.15 -13.03 12.83
C PRO A 354 -23.52 -11.89 12.01
N GLN A 355 -23.85 -10.63 12.34
CA GLN A 355 -23.32 -9.44 11.66
C GLN A 355 -21.94 -9.04 12.16
N LEU A 356 -21.61 -9.35 13.42
CA LEU A 356 -20.36 -8.96 14.04
C LEU A 356 -19.43 -10.13 14.33
N HIS A 357 -19.88 -11.38 14.20
CA HIS A 357 -19.04 -12.56 14.41
C HIS A 357 -19.30 -13.60 13.32
N TYR A 358 -18.33 -13.76 12.43
CA TYR A 358 -18.44 -14.62 11.25
C TYR A 358 -17.09 -15.22 10.85
N TRP A 359 -17.10 -16.22 9.98
CA TRP A 359 -15.89 -16.86 9.50
C TRP A 359 -16.00 -17.30 8.04
N THR A 360 -14.83 -17.47 7.44
CA THR A 360 -14.64 -18.03 6.11
C THR A 360 -13.73 -19.25 6.21
N GLU A 361 -14.15 -20.35 5.62
CA GLU A 361 -13.37 -21.56 5.45
C GLU A 361 -12.86 -21.65 4.02
N VAL A 362 -11.61 -22.06 3.85
CA VAL A 362 -10.92 -22.11 2.56
C VAL A 362 -10.28 -23.47 2.38
N SER A 363 -10.64 -24.15 1.29
CA SER A 363 -10.16 -25.50 0.98
C SER A 363 -9.64 -25.55 -0.45
N LYS A 364 -8.46 -26.13 -0.66
CA LYS A 364 -7.98 -26.48 -2.00
C LYS A 364 -8.62 -27.77 -2.46
N VAL A 365 -9.00 -27.85 -3.73
CA VAL A 365 -9.64 -29.02 -4.30
C VAL A 365 -8.71 -29.62 -5.35
N GLY A 366 -8.39 -30.91 -5.16
CA GLY A 366 -7.57 -31.68 -6.07
C GLY A 366 -8.28 -31.94 -7.39
N LYS A 367 -7.54 -32.42 -8.39
CA LYS A 367 -8.11 -32.76 -9.70
C LYS A 367 -9.19 -33.84 -9.64
N ASP A 368 -9.19 -34.64 -8.58
CA ASP A 368 -10.19 -35.67 -8.28
C ASP A 368 -11.48 -35.12 -7.64
N GLY A 369 -11.58 -33.81 -7.44
CA GLY A 369 -12.73 -33.14 -6.83
C GLY A 369 -12.77 -33.23 -5.30
N LYS A 370 -11.77 -33.84 -4.65
CA LYS A 370 -11.67 -33.94 -3.19
C LYS A 370 -10.86 -32.79 -2.61
N ILE A 371 -11.09 -32.46 -1.33
CA ILE A 371 -10.27 -31.48 -0.61
C ILE A 371 -8.86 -32.04 -0.46
N GLU A 372 -7.86 -31.29 -0.93
CA GLU A 372 -6.46 -31.71 -0.84
C GLU A 372 -6.02 -31.83 0.62
N ASN A 373 -5.46 -32.98 0.99
CA ASN A 373 -4.95 -33.29 2.33
C ASN A 373 -5.97 -33.10 3.46
N ASP A 374 -7.27 -33.08 3.15
CA ASP A 374 -8.36 -32.77 4.10
C ASP A 374 -8.12 -31.47 4.89
N SER A 375 -7.37 -30.54 4.28
CA SER A 375 -6.92 -29.31 4.94
C SER A 375 -7.86 -28.16 4.61
N THR A 376 -8.59 -27.70 5.62
CA THR A 376 -9.43 -26.51 5.55
C THR A 376 -8.89 -25.46 6.50
N ASN A 377 -8.57 -24.28 5.95
CA ASN A 377 -8.16 -23.13 6.75
C ASN A 377 -9.40 -22.34 7.15
N LYS A 378 -9.51 -21.95 8.42
CA LYS A 378 -10.61 -21.14 8.95
C LYS A 378 -10.12 -19.74 9.32
N TYR A 379 -10.85 -18.72 8.89
CA TYR A 379 -10.59 -17.31 9.17
C TYR A 379 -11.82 -16.72 9.84
N GLU A 380 -11.75 -16.49 11.14
CA GLU A 380 -12.84 -15.99 11.96
C GLU A 380 -12.59 -14.53 12.33
N TYR A 381 -13.65 -13.74 12.24
CA TYR A 381 -13.65 -12.29 12.42
C TYR A 381 -14.69 -11.93 13.48
N GLU A 382 -14.26 -11.17 14.49
CA GLU A 382 -15.14 -10.55 15.47
C GLU A 382 -14.99 -9.04 15.39
N MET A 383 -16.11 -8.36 15.23
CA MET A 383 -16.25 -6.92 15.10
C MET A 383 -16.87 -6.35 16.38
N LYS A 384 -16.52 -5.12 16.71
CA LYS A 384 -17.19 -4.34 17.75
C LYS A 384 -17.58 -2.97 17.20
N VAL A 385 -18.53 -2.33 17.87
CA VAL A 385 -19.07 -1.02 17.51
C VAL A 385 -18.49 0.03 18.46
N ARG A 386 -17.92 1.10 17.90
CA ARG A 386 -17.43 2.26 18.64
C ARG A 386 -18.61 3.15 19.11
N PRO A 387 -18.39 4.07 20.06
CA PRO A 387 -19.41 5.03 20.49
C PRO A 387 -20.03 5.86 19.36
N ASP A 388 -19.31 6.09 18.25
CA ASP A 388 -19.80 6.84 17.09
C ASP A 388 -20.63 6.00 16.09
N GLY A 389 -20.88 4.72 16.41
CA GLY A 389 -21.59 3.76 15.58
C GLY A 389 -20.72 3.12 14.49
N SER A 390 -19.44 3.47 14.38
CA SER A 390 -18.53 2.83 13.43
C SER A 390 -18.03 1.48 13.93
N GLN A 391 -17.82 0.53 13.03
CA GLN A 391 -17.32 -0.79 13.40
C GLN A 391 -15.80 -0.88 13.30
N TYR A 392 -15.22 -1.78 14.10
CA TYR A 392 -13.80 -2.14 14.01
C TYR A 392 -13.61 -3.64 14.20
N THR A 393 -12.60 -4.19 13.54
CA THR A 393 -12.18 -5.56 13.81
C THR A 393 -11.58 -5.61 15.19
N TYR A 394 -12.20 -6.35 16.12
CA TYR A 394 -11.71 -6.55 17.48
C TYR A 394 -10.80 -7.78 17.56
N ARG A 395 -11.17 -8.86 16.87
CA ARG A 395 -10.44 -10.14 16.91
C ARG A 395 -10.43 -10.80 15.54
N ILE A 396 -9.29 -11.39 15.20
CA ILE A 396 -9.15 -12.33 14.09
C ILE A 396 -8.55 -13.62 14.62
N VAL A 397 -9.15 -14.76 14.26
CA VAL A 397 -8.56 -16.08 14.45
C VAL A 397 -8.29 -16.69 13.09
N THR A 398 -7.07 -17.14 12.87
CA THR A 398 -6.68 -17.92 11.69
C THR A 398 -6.26 -19.31 12.13
N GLY A 399 -7.08 -20.29 11.79
CA GLY A 399 -6.85 -21.70 12.02
C GLY A 399 -6.40 -22.40 10.74
N GLN A 400 -5.37 -23.23 10.87
CA GLN A 400 -4.99 -24.27 9.92
C GLN A 400 -4.94 -25.59 10.69
N PRO A 401 -4.99 -26.76 10.03
CA PRO A 401 -4.87 -28.03 10.74
C PRO A 401 -3.64 -28.06 11.66
N GLY A 402 -3.88 -28.21 12.97
CA GLY A 402 -2.84 -28.26 14.01
C GLY A 402 -2.22 -26.92 14.43
N PHE A 403 -2.64 -25.78 13.88
CA PHE A 403 -2.08 -24.47 14.21
C PHE A 403 -3.11 -23.35 14.19
N GLU A 404 -3.18 -22.56 15.25
CA GLU A 404 -4.07 -21.40 15.34
C GLU A 404 -3.28 -20.13 15.73
N THR A 405 -3.65 -19.02 15.11
CA THR A 405 -3.21 -17.67 15.48
C THR A 405 -4.42 -16.80 15.81
N GLU A 406 -4.45 -16.25 17.01
CA GLU A 406 -5.40 -15.22 17.42
C GLU A 406 -4.72 -13.85 17.43
N THR A 407 -5.39 -12.83 16.91
CA THR A 407 -4.96 -11.44 17.00
C THR A 407 -6.08 -10.58 17.57
N ILE A 408 -5.79 -9.83 18.63
CA ILE A 408 -6.68 -8.83 19.23
C ILE A 408 -6.23 -7.44 18.79
N TYR A 409 -7.17 -6.57 18.45
CA TYR A 409 -6.93 -5.26 17.88
C TYR A 409 -7.48 -4.13 18.75
N SER A 410 -6.85 -2.97 18.68
CA SER A 410 -7.25 -1.74 19.36
C SER A 410 -8.54 -1.16 18.78
N GLU A 411 -9.40 -0.58 19.63
CA GLU A 411 -10.63 0.11 19.22
C GLU A 411 -10.37 1.33 18.33
N CYS A 412 -9.46 2.22 18.73
CA CYS A 412 -9.22 3.49 18.04
C CYS A 412 -8.81 3.30 16.57
N CYS A 413 -8.01 2.28 16.30
CA CYS A 413 -7.07 2.31 15.18
C CYS A 413 -6.97 0.98 14.43
N SER A 414 -7.62 -0.08 14.92
CA SER A 414 -7.48 -1.45 14.39
C SER A 414 -6.02 -1.92 14.27
N LEU A 415 -5.16 -1.52 15.20
CA LEU A 415 -3.77 -1.97 15.32
C LEU A 415 -3.70 -3.21 16.24
N PRO A 416 -2.85 -4.22 15.95
CA PRO A 416 -2.74 -5.42 16.79
C PRO A 416 -2.25 -5.08 18.21
N LEU A 417 -3.00 -5.40 19.26
CA LEU A 417 -2.56 -5.29 20.66
C LEU A 417 -1.89 -6.56 21.17
N LYS A 418 -2.37 -7.72 20.69
CA LYS A 418 -1.92 -9.04 21.14
C LYS A 418 -2.02 -10.04 20.01
N ILE A 419 -0.99 -10.85 19.82
CA ILE A 419 -0.98 -12.00 18.91
C ILE A 419 -0.65 -13.25 19.73
N THR A 420 -1.56 -14.21 19.75
CA THR A 420 -1.38 -15.52 20.39
C THR A 420 -1.16 -16.58 19.30
N ARG A 421 -0.08 -17.36 19.41
CA ARG A 421 0.27 -18.49 18.51
C ARG A 421 0.59 -19.71 19.36
N GLY A 422 -0.40 -20.60 19.55
CA GLY A 422 -0.31 -21.67 20.55
C GLY A 422 -0.02 -21.09 21.95
N LYS A 423 1.09 -21.50 22.58
CA LYS A 423 1.52 -20.99 23.90
C LYS A 423 2.27 -19.66 23.85
N HIS A 424 2.59 -19.16 22.65
CA HIS A 424 3.39 -17.95 22.49
C HIS A 424 2.51 -16.72 22.34
N VAL A 425 2.78 -15.68 23.13
CA VAL A 425 2.03 -14.42 23.10
C VAL A 425 2.98 -13.30 22.78
N THR A 426 2.61 -12.44 21.83
CA THR A 426 3.31 -11.19 21.51
C THR A 426 2.36 -10.02 21.79
N ASN A 427 2.79 -9.06 22.60
CA ASN A 427 2.03 -7.86 22.92
C ASN A 427 2.64 -6.64 22.22
N PHE A 428 1.79 -5.66 21.94
CA PHE A 428 2.14 -4.42 21.27
C PHE A 428 1.51 -3.24 22.01
N GLU A 429 2.26 -2.16 22.13
CA GLU A 429 1.82 -0.90 22.72
C GLU A 429 2.07 0.22 21.70
N TYR A 430 1.15 1.17 21.59
CA TYR A 430 1.22 2.29 20.64
C TYR A 430 1.02 3.62 21.37
N ASN A 431 1.59 4.70 20.84
CA ASN A 431 1.26 6.05 21.28
C ASN A 431 -0.07 6.55 20.69
N ASP A 432 -0.48 7.76 21.07
CA ASP A 432 -1.68 8.46 20.59
C ASP A 432 -1.72 8.66 19.07
N LYS A 433 -0.56 8.74 18.42
CA LYS A 433 -0.41 8.80 16.96
C LYS A 433 -0.50 7.42 16.28
N GLY A 434 -0.63 6.33 17.02
CA GLY A 434 -0.67 4.96 16.49
C GLY A 434 0.70 4.41 16.07
N LEU A 435 1.79 5.01 16.54
CA LEU A 435 3.15 4.51 16.32
C LEU A 435 3.51 3.48 17.40
N LEU A 436 4.12 2.37 17.01
CA LEU A 436 4.52 1.28 17.92
C LEU A 436 5.57 1.81 18.93
N VAL A 437 5.29 1.78 20.22
CA VAL A 437 6.25 2.16 21.27
C VAL A 437 6.89 0.95 21.94
N LYS A 438 6.22 -0.21 21.95
CA LYS A 438 6.76 -1.42 22.55
C LYS A 438 6.19 -2.68 21.90
N LYS A 439 7.04 -3.68 21.73
CA LYS A 439 6.71 -5.05 21.34
C LYS A 439 7.41 -5.99 22.31
N SER A 440 6.68 -6.95 22.88
CA SER A 440 7.26 -7.99 23.74
C SER A 440 6.66 -9.36 23.43
N SER A 441 7.41 -10.43 23.62
CA SER A 441 6.96 -11.80 23.36
C SER A 441 7.32 -12.74 24.51
N THR A 442 6.49 -13.76 24.76
CA THR A 442 6.82 -14.84 25.71
C THR A 442 7.99 -15.72 25.27
N LYS A 443 8.47 -15.56 24.02
CA LYS A 443 9.76 -16.12 23.55
C LYS A 443 10.98 -15.28 23.95
N GLY A 444 10.78 -14.16 24.63
CA GLY A 444 11.84 -13.23 25.03
C GLY A 444 12.16 -12.16 23.98
N GLU A 445 11.48 -12.11 22.83
CA GLU A 445 11.64 -10.97 21.91
C GLU A 445 11.16 -9.68 22.58
N PHE A 446 11.97 -8.62 22.51
CA PHE A 446 11.62 -7.30 23.04
C PHE A 446 12.15 -6.19 22.14
N VAL A 447 11.31 -5.18 21.92
CA VAL A 447 11.67 -3.91 21.26
C VAL A 447 10.90 -2.78 21.93
N ALA A 448 11.56 -1.67 22.24
CA ALA A 448 10.96 -0.41 22.63
C ALA A 448 11.46 0.71 21.72
N LEU A 449 10.56 1.62 21.34
CA LEU A 449 10.79 2.68 20.37
C LEU A 449 10.42 4.04 20.96
N THR A 450 11.26 5.03 20.72
CA THR A 450 10.99 6.45 20.98
C THR A 450 10.99 7.20 19.66
N TYR A 451 10.18 8.25 19.56
CA TYR A 451 10.00 9.01 18.32
C TYR A 451 10.33 10.48 18.50
N HIS A 452 10.70 11.11 17.40
CA HIS A 452 10.81 12.55 17.28
C HIS A 452 9.40 13.15 17.24
N GLU A 453 9.14 14.17 18.07
CA GLU A 453 7.81 14.76 18.23
C GLU A 453 7.20 15.29 16.92
N THR A 454 7.99 16.02 16.13
CA THR A 454 7.53 16.64 14.88
C THR A 454 7.57 15.69 13.69
N PHE A 455 8.68 14.99 13.47
CA PHE A 455 8.88 14.16 12.27
C PHE A 455 8.29 12.76 12.36
N ASN A 456 7.86 12.32 13.56
CA ASN A 456 7.40 10.95 13.80
C ASN A 456 8.42 9.87 13.36
N LYS A 457 9.71 10.22 13.33
CA LYS A 457 10.83 9.30 13.04
C LYS A 457 11.40 8.73 14.32
N ILE A 458 11.86 7.49 14.31
CA ILE A 458 12.41 6.82 15.50
C ILE A 458 13.68 7.54 15.96
N THR A 459 13.73 7.99 17.21
CA THR A 459 14.90 8.60 17.87
C THR A 459 15.67 7.59 18.72
N ARG A 460 15.02 6.52 19.17
CA ARG A 460 15.66 5.46 19.93
C ARG A 460 15.00 4.11 19.71
N VAL A 461 15.82 3.08 19.58
CA VAL A 461 15.44 1.66 19.62
C VAL A 461 16.14 1.03 20.81
N VAL A 462 15.42 0.25 21.61
CA VAL A 462 15.99 -0.65 22.62
C VAL A 462 15.47 -2.04 22.34
N ASN A 463 16.33 -3.03 22.23
CA ASN A 463 15.98 -4.43 22.00
C ASN A 463 16.89 -5.35 22.82
N ASN A 464 16.81 -6.66 22.58
CA ASN A 464 17.64 -7.65 23.25
C ASN A 464 19.15 -7.47 23.01
N ASP A 465 19.54 -6.81 21.92
CA ASP A 465 20.93 -6.60 21.51
C ASP A 465 21.50 -5.26 22.06
N GLY A 466 20.69 -4.47 22.75
CA GLY A 466 21.07 -3.18 23.33
C GLY A 466 20.22 -2.04 22.80
N TRP A 467 20.82 -0.86 22.66
CA TRP A 467 20.12 0.34 22.20
C TRP A 467 20.77 0.97 20.98
N THR A 468 20.00 1.73 20.22
CA THR A 468 20.47 2.58 19.12
C THR A 468 19.71 3.90 19.13
N ASN A 469 20.44 5.01 19.09
CA ASN A 469 19.90 6.37 19.03
C ASN A 469 20.04 6.94 17.61
N PHE A 470 19.10 7.81 17.26
CA PHE A 470 19.01 8.49 15.98
C PHE A 470 18.71 9.96 16.21
N GLU A 471 19.44 10.83 15.53
CA GLU A 471 19.27 12.28 15.60
C GLU A 471 19.06 12.83 14.18
N TYR A 472 18.14 13.79 14.06
CA TYR A 472 17.70 14.34 12.79
C TYR A 472 17.94 15.84 12.72
N ASP A 473 18.27 16.34 11.53
CA ASP A 473 18.43 17.77 11.29
C ASP A 473 17.06 18.48 11.25
N LYS A 474 17.08 19.81 11.07
CA LYS A 474 15.87 20.63 10.98
C LYS A 474 14.93 20.28 9.81
N ASN A 475 15.44 19.56 8.80
CA ASN A 475 14.68 19.09 7.65
C ASN A 475 14.22 17.63 7.85
N GLY A 476 14.53 17.03 9.00
CA GLY A 476 14.21 15.64 9.32
C GLY A 476 15.17 14.62 8.69
N ASN A 477 16.31 15.01 8.13
CA ASN A 477 17.31 14.05 7.61
C ASN A 477 18.12 13.47 8.77
N LEU A 478 18.45 12.17 8.71
CA LEU A 478 19.23 11.51 9.75
C LEU A 478 20.67 12.01 9.69
N TYR A 479 21.13 12.81 10.65
CA TYR A 479 22.54 13.29 10.65
C TYR A 479 23.44 12.48 11.59
N LYS A 480 22.88 11.72 12.52
CA LYS A 480 23.65 10.86 13.44
C LYS A 480 22.88 9.62 13.84
N ALA A 481 23.55 8.48 13.86
CA ALA A 481 23.06 7.26 14.48
C ALA A 481 24.18 6.61 15.31
N GLU A 482 23.85 6.07 16.48
CA GLU A 482 24.83 5.48 17.40
C GLU A 482 24.22 4.31 18.18
N ASN A 483 24.93 3.19 18.31
CA ASN A 483 24.48 2.04 19.10
C ASN A 483 25.25 1.87 20.42
N GLY A 484 24.71 1.03 21.30
CA GLY A 484 25.31 0.73 22.61
C GLY A 484 26.68 0.06 22.56
N ALA A 485 27.08 -0.50 21.41
CA ALA A 485 28.43 -1.01 21.19
C ALA A 485 29.45 0.10 20.83
N GLY A 486 29.02 1.35 20.74
CA GLY A 486 29.86 2.49 20.42
C GLY A 486 30.15 2.67 18.92
N LYS A 487 29.43 1.97 18.04
CA LYS A 487 29.44 2.27 16.60
C LYS A 487 28.53 3.45 16.32
N ALA A 488 29.02 4.42 15.57
CA ALA A 488 28.29 5.63 15.20
C ALA A 488 28.54 6.01 13.75
N VAL A 489 27.51 6.53 13.09
CA VAL A 489 27.63 7.16 11.76
C VAL A 489 27.09 8.57 11.82
N LEU A 490 27.82 9.51 11.22
CA LEU A 490 27.40 10.88 10.97
C LEU A 490 27.17 11.08 9.47
N LEU A 491 26.11 11.79 9.10
CA LEU A 491 25.77 12.12 7.72
C LEU A 491 25.63 13.63 7.57
N ILE A 492 26.21 14.16 6.50
CA ILE A 492 26.09 15.57 6.11
C ILE A 492 25.42 15.62 4.75
N TYR A 493 24.49 16.56 4.60
CA TYR A 493 23.66 16.71 3.41
C TYR A 493 23.93 18.03 2.70
N ASP A 494 23.71 18.07 1.38
CA ASP A 494 23.59 19.33 0.64
C ASP A 494 22.18 19.94 0.76
N SER A 495 21.97 21.10 0.12
CA SER A 495 20.68 21.79 0.11
C SER A 495 19.57 21.04 -0.65
N GLN A 496 19.91 20.00 -1.43
CA GLN A 496 18.96 19.11 -2.09
C GLN A 496 18.67 17.84 -1.27
N GLY A 497 19.26 17.70 -0.08
CA GLY A 497 19.05 16.54 0.79
C GLY A 497 19.84 15.29 0.38
N ARG A 498 20.89 15.42 -0.44
CA ARG A 498 21.79 14.31 -0.82
C ARG A 498 22.97 14.23 0.13
N ILE A 499 23.45 13.02 0.44
CA ILE A 499 24.55 12.80 1.39
C ILE A 499 25.88 13.24 0.77
N THR A 500 26.46 14.34 1.22
CA THR A 500 27.78 14.81 0.74
C THR A 500 28.93 14.23 1.54
N LYS A 501 28.70 13.84 2.79
CA LYS A 501 29.72 13.21 3.63
C LYS A 501 29.12 12.19 4.59
N MET A 502 29.83 11.08 4.77
CA MET A 502 29.52 10.06 5.76
C MET A 502 30.77 9.82 6.61
N VAL A 503 30.62 9.87 7.93
CA VAL A 503 31.69 9.55 8.88
C VAL A 503 31.24 8.38 9.73
N ASP A 504 31.84 7.22 9.52
CA ASP A 504 31.64 6.01 10.31
C ASP A 504 32.75 5.91 11.37
N HIS A 505 32.36 5.65 12.61
CA HIS A 505 33.24 5.64 13.76
C HIS A 505 32.90 4.48 14.68
N GLU A 506 33.89 3.68 15.04
CA GLU A 506 33.75 2.59 16.01
C GLU A 506 34.61 2.92 17.24
N LYS A 507 33.97 3.37 18.33
CA LYS A 507 34.66 3.81 19.55
C LYS A 507 35.55 2.71 20.15
N SER A 508 35.14 1.44 20.06
CA SER A 508 35.87 0.31 20.63
C SER A 508 37.22 0.06 19.97
N THR A 509 37.35 0.34 18.67
CA THR A 509 38.58 0.14 17.89
C THR A 509 39.30 1.47 17.60
N GLY A 510 38.65 2.61 17.83
CA GLY A 510 39.09 3.92 17.37
C GLY A 510 39.06 4.07 15.84
N LYS A 511 38.55 3.08 15.09
CA LYS A 511 38.49 3.13 13.63
C LYS A 511 37.51 4.21 13.20
N LYS A 512 38.01 5.17 12.42
CA LYS A 512 37.22 6.25 11.82
C LYS A 512 37.40 6.24 10.31
N ARG A 513 36.29 6.22 9.58
CA ARG A 513 36.21 6.26 8.12
C ARG A 513 35.39 7.47 7.71
N SER A 514 35.88 8.21 6.74
CA SER A 514 35.22 9.42 6.24
C SER A 514 35.14 9.30 4.73
N LEU A 515 33.92 9.31 4.22
CA LEU A 515 33.60 9.23 2.81
C LEU A 515 32.95 10.53 2.37
N SER A 516 33.31 11.04 1.19
CA SER A 516 32.64 12.20 0.57
C SER A 516 32.11 11.85 -0.81
N PHE A 517 31.00 12.49 -1.19
CA PHE A 517 30.26 12.21 -2.41
C PHE A 517 30.13 13.46 -3.27
N ILE A 518 30.36 13.32 -4.57
CA ILE A 518 30.07 14.35 -5.57
C ILE A 518 29.02 13.78 -6.52
N TYR A 519 28.01 14.59 -6.83
CA TYR A 519 26.87 14.21 -7.65
C TYR A 519 26.87 14.95 -8.99
N ASN A 520 26.35 14.30 -10.03
CA ASN A 520 26.04 14.98 -11.29
C ASN A 520 24.71 15.74 -11.24
N ALA A 521 24.35 16.41 -12.33
CA ALA A 521 23.09 17.14 -12.47
C ALA A 521 21.83 16.26 -12.34
N LEU A 522 21.95 14.95 -12.59
CA LEU A 522 20.87 13.98 -12.40
C LEU A 522 20.79 13.44 -10.95
N GLY A 523 21.60 13.98 -10.03
CA GLY A 523 21.63 13.56 -8.64
C GLY A 523 22.27 12.19 -8.40
N LYS A 524 23.03 11.64 -9.36
CA LYS A 524 23.74 10.37 -9.19
C LYS A 524 25.20 10.58 -8.75
N PRO A 525 25.74 9.78 -7.82
CA PRO A 525 27.10 9.96 -7.30
C PRO A 525 28.14 9.62 -8.37
N VAL A 526 28.92 10.61 -8.81
CA VAL A 526 29.99 10.46 -9.82
C VAL A 526 31.37 10.32 -9.21
N GLU A 527 31.57 10.76 -7.97
CA GLU A 527 32.81 10.55 -7.21
C GLU A 527 32.48 10.13 -5.78
N ILE A 528 33.13 9.06 -5.31
CA ILE A 528 33.13 8.64 -3.91
C ILE A 528 34.57 8.67 -3.44
N SER A 529 34.93 9.60 -2.57
CA SER A 529 36.26 9.71 -1.99
C SER A 529 36.27 9.18 -0.56
N MET A 530 37.39 8.60 -0.13
CA MET A 530 37.58 8.15 1.24
C MET A 530 38.94 8.63 1.76
N ASP A 531 38.92 9.30 2.92
CA ASP A 531 40.10 9.89 3.53
C ASP A 531 41.19 8.82 3.73
N ASN A 532 42.42 9.11 3.28
CA ASN A 532 43.60 8.22 3.35
C ASN A 532 43.45 6.88 2.59
N VAL A 533 42.48 6.74 1.68
CA VAL A 533 42.29 5.53 0.86
C VAL A 533 42.29 5.84 -0.64
N GLY A 534 41.54 6.83 -1.11
CA GLY A 534 41.50 7.21 -2.53
C GLY A 534 40.13 7.66 -3.02
N LYS A 535 39.90 7.59 -4.34
CA LYS A 535 38.65 7.97 -5.01
C LYS A 535 38.11 6.86 -5.92
N ILE A 536 36.79 6.73 -6.00
CA ILE A 536 36.05 5.92 -6.97
C ILE A 536 35.27 6.86 -7.87
N ASN A 537 35.51 6.80 -9.18
CA ASN A 537 34.73 7.51 -10.17
C ASN A 537 33.65 6.60 -10.76
N VAL A 538 32.44 7.12 -10.93
CA VAL A 538 31.30 6.42 -11.52
C VAL A 538 30.82 7.18 -12.73
N VAL A 539 30.78 6.50 -13.87
CA VAL A 539 30.28 7.05 -15.13
C VAL A 539 28.94 6.41 -15.43
N TYR A 540 27.97 7.26 -15.80
CA TYR A 540 26.63 6.85 -16.18
C TYR A 540 26.43 7.01 -17.69
N ASP A 541 25.52 6.23 -18.27
CA ASP A 541 25.01 6.50 -19.61
C ASP A 541 23.85 7.52 -19.59
N ASN A 542 23.30 7.84 -20.77
CA ASN A 542 22.23 8.82 -20.95
C ASN A 542 20.90 8.40 -20.32
N TYR A 543 20.75 7.13 -19.94
CA TYR A 543 19.58 6.60 -19.23
C TYR A 543 19.82 6.55 -17.71
N GLY A 544 21.00 7.00 -17.26
CA GLY A 544 21.40 6.99 -15.87
C GLY A 544 21.85 5.61 -15.36
N GLU A 545 22.07 4.62 -16.22
CA GLU A 545 22.62 3.34 -15.80
C GLU A 545 24.14 3.44 -15.64
N ILE A 546 24.71 2.67 -14.70
CA ILE A 546 26.16 2.66 -14.46
C ILE A 546 26.85 2.04 -15.69
N LYS A 547 27.64 2.87 -16.39
CA LYS A 547 28.47 2.47 -17.53
C LYS A 547 29.85 2.00 -17.10
N LYS A 548 30.45 2.66 -16.10
CA LYS A 548 31.82 2.37 -15.64
C LYS A 548 32.00 2.73 -14.16
N VAL A 549 32.85 1.96 -13.47
CA VAL A 549 33.33 2.26 -12.10
C VAL A 549 34.85 2.12 -12.11
N GLU A 550 35.56 3.17 -11.71
CA GLU A 550 37.03 3.22 -11.72
C GLU A 550 37.56 3.62 -10.34
N PRO A 551 38.09 2.68 -9.53
CA PRO A 551 38.78 3.02 -8.29
C PRO A 551 40.22 3.42 -8.60
N GLN A 552 40.68 4.55 -8.06
CA GLN A 552 42.09 4.96 -8.17
C GLN A 552 43.03 4.01 -7.41
N SER A 553 42.56 3.42 -6.30
CA SER A 553 43.38 2.60 -5.38
C SER A 553 43.04 1.09 -5.41
N GLY A 554 42.35 0.61 -6.44
CA GLY A 554 42.07 -0.83 -6.65
C GLY A 554 41.10 -1.49 -5.66
N HIS A 555 41.20 -2.82 -5.51
CA HIS A 555 40.24 -3.68 -4.77
C HIS A 555 40.08 -3.33 -3.27
N LYS A 556 41.16 -2.89 -2.62
CA LYS A 556 41.17 -2.51 -1.19
C LYS A 556 40.20 -1.34 -0.91
N MET A 557 40.13 -0.37 -1.81
CA MET A 557 39.23 0.78 -1.66
C MET A 557 37.76 0.37 -1.75
N ALA A 558 37.40 -0.43 -2.76
CA ALA A 558 36.03 -0.91 -2.92
C ALA A 558 35.53 -1.68 -1.69
N LEU A 559 36.42 -2.47 -1.08
CA LEU A 559 36.11 -3.22 0.14
C LEU A 559 35.86 -2.29 1.35
N GLU A 560 36.73 -1.30 1.59
CA GLU A 560 36.56 -0.37 2.72
C GLU A 560 35.32 0.52 2.57
N VAL A 561 35.03 0.99 1.35
CA VAL A 561 33.78 1.71 1.06
C VAL A 561 32.57 0.82 1.34
N THR A 562 32.59 -0.43 0.84
CA THR A 562 31.51 -1.40 1.09
C THR A 562 31.31 -1.63 2.59
N GLN A 563 32.38 -1.82 3.34
CA GLN A 563 32.31 -2.03 4.79
C GLN A 563 31.76 -0.81 5.53
N ALA A 564 32.08 0.41 5.11
CA ALA A 564 31.53 1.63 5.71
C ALA A 564 30.01 1.71 5.51
N PHE A 565 29.52 1.36 4.31
CA PHE A 565 28.08 1.26 4.07
C PHE A 565 27.40 0.12 4.82
N GLN A 566 28.05 -1.05 4.95
CA GLN A 566 27.52 -2.13 5.79
C GLN A 566 27.45 -1.71 7.26
N SER A 567 28.43 -0.94 7.75
CA SER A 567 28.40 -0.35 9.10
C SER A 567 27.16 0.54 9.25
N LEU A 568 26.95 1.50 8.33
CA LEU A 568 25.78 2.35 8.32
C LEU A 568 24.48 1.56 8.31
N LEU A 569 24.31 0.64 7.36
CA LEU A 569 23.13 -0.21 7.25
C LEU A 569 22.89 -1.01 8.53
N SER A 570 23.94 -1.53 9.17
CA SER A 570 23.80 -2.27 10.42
C SER A 570 23.26 -1.42 11.58
N ILE A 571 23.63 -0.13 11.63
CA ILE A 571 23.19 0.80 12.69
C ILE A 571 21.80 1.37 12.39
N VAL A 572 21.45 1.61 11.12
CA VAL A 572 20.14 2.20 10.78
C VAL A 572 19.02 1.18 10.56
N LYS A 573 19.37 -0.08 10.33
CA LYS A 573 18.41 -1.19 10.15
C LYS A 573 17.36 -1.28 11.28
N PRO A 574 17.71 -1.14 12.58
CA PRO A 574 16.72 -1.21 13.66
C PRO A 574 15.59 -0.17 13.56
N ALA A 575 15.84 0.99 12.95
CA ALA A 575 14.83 2.04 12.76
C ALA A 575 14.11 1.96 11.41
N GLY A 576 14.44 0.99 10.54
CA GLY A 576 13.84 0.87 9.22
C GLY A 576 14.07 2.11 8.33
N VAL A 577 15.12 2.90 8.59
CA VAL A 577 15.40 4.14 7.86
C VAL A 577 15.75 3.81 6.42
N ASN A 578 14.93 4.29 5.48
CA ASN A 578 15.24 4.24 4.07
C ASN A 578 16.12 5.45 3.72
N LEU A 579 17.40 5.22 3.45
CA LEU A 579 18.34 6.27 3.07
C LEU A 579 18.19 6.52 1.56
N ASN A 580 17.69 7.69 1.18
CA ASN A 580 17.82 8.19 -0.19
C ASN A 580 19.32 8.47 -0.41
N MET A 581 20.02 7.57 -1.09
CA MET A 581 21.45 7.69 -1.40
C MET A 581 21.68 7.95 -2.88
#